data_AF-W2SU49-F1
#
_entry.id   AF-W2SU49-F1
#
_cell.length_a   1.000
_cell.length_b   1.000
_cell.length_c   1.000
_cell.angle_alpha   90.00
_cell.angle_beta   90.00
_cell.angle_gamma   90.00
#
_symmetry.space_group_name_H-M   'P 1'
#
loop_
_entity.id
_entity.type
_entity.pdbx_description
1 polymer ?
#
loop_
_entity_poly.entity_id
_entity_poly.type
_entity_poly.pdbx_seq_one_letter_code
_entity_poly.pdbx_strand_id
1 'polypeptide(L)'
;MKSAAMADGISIYIVSGFRSIDRQIEIIRRKLDNGHEINKILEINAPPGFSEHHTGRAIDVATYGGPILEVEFELTTAFYWMQNRANDFGFYLSYPAGNSLGYQYEPWHWCYRETIA
;
A
#
# COMPACT_ATOMS: atom_id res chain seq x y z
N MET A 1 0.32 14.95 -5.39
CA MET A 1 -0.05 13.71 -6.09
C MET A 1 -1.52 13.70 -6.55
N LYS A 2 -2.52 13.57 -5.65
CA LYS A 2 -3.95 13.47 -6.05
C LYS A 2 -4.43 14.56 -7.01
N SER A 3 -4.12 15.84 -6.75
CA SER A 3 -4.53 16.93 -7.63
C SER A 3 -3.90 16.85 -9.03
N ALA A 4 -2.65 16.37 -9.12
CA ALA A 4 -1.96 16.20 -10.40
C ALA A 4 -2.53 15.00 -11.18
N ALA A 5 -2.82 13.89 -10.50
CA ALA A 5 -3.53 12.77 -11.12
C ALA A 5 -4.86 13.24 -11.70
N MET A 6 -5.64 14.02 -10.94
CA MET A 6 -6.93 14.51 -11.41
C MET A 6 -6.81 15.49 -12.59
N ALA A 7 -5.77 16.33 -12.63
CA ALA A 7 -5.48 17.19 -13.78
C ALA A 7 -5.17 16.38 -15.05
N ASP A 8 -4.58 15.19 -14.90
CA ASP A 8 -4.31 14.24 -15.98
C ASP A 8 -5.50 13.29 -16.26
N GLY A 9 -6.68 13.55 -15.68
CA GLY A 9 -7.88 12.73 -15.87
C GLY A 9 -7.88 11.40 -15.11
N ILE A 10 -6.96 11.22 -14.17
CA ILE A 10 -6.79 10.02 -13.35
C ILE A 10 -7.36 10.26 -11.94
N SER A 11 -8.26 9.37 -11.50
CA SER A 11 -8.74 9.39 -10.13
C SER A 11 -7.92 8.46 -9.24
N ILE A 12 -7.55 8.95 -8.06
CA ILE A 12 -6.98 8.14 -6.98
C ILE A 12 -7.54 8.59 -5.62
N TYR A 13 -7.70 7.64 -4.71
CA TYR A 13 -8.07 7.90 -3.32
C TYR A 13 -7.32 6.98 -2.36
N ILE A 14 -7.15 7.44 -1.11
CA ILE A 14 -6.48 6.69 -0.05
C ILE A 14 -7.49 5.72 0.57
N VAL A 15 -7.14 4.44 0.58
CA VAL A 15 -7.87 3.37 1.28
C VAL A 15 -7.41 3.29 2.73
N SER A 16 -6.10 3.38 2.95
CA SER A 16 -5.46 3.17 4.25
C SER A 16 -4.20 4.03 4.36
N GLY A 17 -3.92 4.55 5.55
CA GLY A 17 -2.81 5.47 5.84
C GLY A 17 -2.09 5.07 7.12
N PHE A 18 -1.89 5.99 8.07
CA PHE A 18 -1.29 5.64 9.36
C PHE A 18 -2.06 4.52 10.06
N ARG A 19 -1.31 3.56 10.62
CA ARG A 19 -1.84 2.45 11.42
C ARG A 19 -0.97 2.28 12.64
N SER A 20 -1.53 2.35 13.85
CA SER A 20 -0.78 2.12 15.08
C SER A 20 -0.37 0.64 15.23
N ILE A 21 0.62 0.39 16.09
CA ILE A 21 1.04 -0.98 16.43
C ILE A 21 -0.14 -1.74 17.07
N ASP A 22 -0.85 -1.12 18.01
CA ASP A 22 -2.03 -1.73 18.65
C ASP A 22 -3.10 -2.10 17.63
N ARG A 23 -3.35 -1.23 16.65
CA ARG A 23 -4.30 -1.53 15.57
C ARG A 23 -3.85 -2.71 14.71
N GLN A 24 -2.55 -2.83 14.45
CA GLN A 24 -2.00 -3.98 13.71
C GLN A 24 -2.15 -5.28 14.52
N ILE A 25 -1.95 -5.23 15.84
CA ILE A 25 -2.20 -6.37 16.75
C ILE A 25 -3.67 -6.80 16.65
N GLU A 26 -4.62 -5.85 16.70
CA GLU A 26 -6.05 -6.16 16.58
C GLU A 26 -6.40 -6.83 15.23
N ILE A 27 -5.83 -6.36 14.13
CA ILE A 27 -6.05 -6.95 12.79
C ILE A 27 -5.60 -8.40 12.76
N ILE A 28 -4.40 -8.68 13.29
CA ILE A 28 -3.85 -10.03 13.32
C ILE A 28 -4.67 -10.93 14.24
N ARG A 29 -5.01 -10.47 15.46
CA ARG A 29 -5.85 -11.23 16.40
C ARG A 29 -7.19 -11.60 15.78
N ARG A 30 -7.88 -10.65 15.17
CA ARG A 30 -9.16 -10.90 14.50
C ARG A 30 -9.05 -11.97 13.40
N LYS A 31 -7.94 -12.01 12.66
CA LYS A 31 -7.72 -13.05 11.63
C LYS A 31 -7.46 -14.43 12.24
N LEU A 32 -6.71 -14.48 13.34
CA LEU A 32 -6.52 -15.72 14.11
C LEU A 32 -7.84 -16.23 14.69
N ASP A 33 -8.66 -15.34 15.26
CA ASP A 33 -9.98 -15.67 15.80
C ASP A 33 -10.93 -16.18 14.72
N ASN A 34 -10.75 -15.73 13.46
CA ASN A 34 -11.46 -16.23 12.28
C ASN A 34 -10.86 -17.53 11.71
N GLY A 35 -9.90 -18.16 12.40
CA GLY A 35 -9.32 -19.44 12.02
C GLY A 35 -8.23 -19.39 10.95
N HIS A 36 -7.71 -18.21 10.61
CA HIS A 36 -6.59 -18.11 9.68
C HIS A 36 -5.28 -18.50 10.36
N GLU A 37 -4.44 -19.25 9.66
CA GLU A 37 -3.11 -19.60 10.17
C GLU A 37 -2.18 -18.39 10.20
N ILE A 38 -1.35 -18.29 11.26
CA ILE A 38 -0.44 -17.15 11.43
C ILE A 38 0.50 -16.96 10.23
N ASN A 39 1.01 -18.03 9.64
CA ASN A 39 1.89 -17.96 8.47
C ASN A 39 1.18 -17.31 7.27
N LYS A 40 -0.11 -17.66 7.05
CA LYS A 40 -0.93 -17.05 5.99
C LYS A 40 -1.30 -15.61 6.27
N ILE A 41 -1.48 -15.24 7.54
CA ILE A 41 -1.67 -13.85 7.92
C ILE A 41 -0.41 -13.05 7.61
N LEU A 42 0.77 -13.56 7.97
CA LEU A 42 2.04 -12.85 7.83
C LEU A 42 2.58 -12.78 6.40
N GLU A 43 2.05 -13.60 5.48
CA GLU A 43 2.27 -13.43 4.03
C GLU A 43 1.67 -12.11 3.49
N ILE A 44 0.57 -11.64 4.10
CA ILE A 44 -0.22 -10.49 3.60
C ILE A 44 -0.15 -9.30 4.58
N ASN A 45 0.06 -9.55 5.86
CA ASN A 45 0.05 -8.54 6.90
C ASN A 45 1.37 -8.53 7.65
N ALA A 46 2.07 -7.39 7.59
CA ALA A 46 3.28 -7.18 8.37
C ALA A 46 3.07 -7.48 9.87
N PRO A 47 4.05 -8.12 10.53
CA PRO A 47 4.05 -8.25 11.98
C PRO A 47 3.92 -6.87 12.67
N PRO A 48 3.32 -6.77 13.87
CA PRO A 48 3.24 -5.51 14.60
C PRO A 48 4.64 -4.95 14.85
N GLY A 49 4.85 -3.66 14.53
CA GLY A 49 6.16 -3.02 14.58
C GLY A 49 6.97 -3.10 13.28
N PHE A 50 6.53 -3.87 12.29
CA PHE A 50 7.23 -4.07 11.01
C PHE A 50 6.46 -3.53 9.79
N SER A 51 5.31 -2.88 9.99
CA SER A 51 4.54 -2.23 8.91
C SER A 51 5.03 -0.81 8.63
N GLU A 52 5.23 -0.46 7.35
CA GLU A 52 5.52 0.93 6.96
C GLU A 52 4.39 1.91 7.33
N HIS A 53 3.15 1.46 7.46
CA HIS A 53 2.03 2.29 7.93
C HIS A 53 2.23 2.82 9.36
N HIS A 54 3.08 2.17 10.17
CA HIS A 54 3.46 2.69 11.50
C HIS A 54 4.23 4.01 11.42
N THR A 55 4.89 4.27 10.30
CA THR A 55 5.66 5.51 10.11
C THR A 55 4.79 6.72 9.78
N GLY A 56 3.52 6.48 9.40
CA GLY A 56 2.63 7.52 8.87
C GLY A 56 2.99 8.01 7.45
N ARG A 57 4.00 7.40 6.81
CA ARG A 57 4.45 7.77 5.45
C ARG A 57 3.91 6.86 4.35
N ALA A 58 3.36 5.70 4.70
CA ALA A 58 2.78 4.77 3.75
C ALA A 58 1.27 5.00 3.58
N ILE A 59 0.83 4.87 2.34
CA ILE A 59 -0.57 4.92 1.93
C ILE A 59 -0.89 3.75 1.01
N ASP A 60 -2.09 3.20 1.19
CA ASP A 60 -2.71 2.31 0.23
C ASP A 60 -3.65 3.13 -0.66
N VAL A 61 -3.51 2.97 -1.97
CA VAL A 61 -4.23 3.76 -2.97
C VAL A 61 -5.11 2.87 -3.84
N ALA A 62 -6.30 3.36 -4.18
CA ALA A 62 -7.20 2.75 -5.16
C ALA A 62 -7.78 3.81 -6.11
N THR A 63 -8.54 3.36 -7.11
CA THR A 63 -9.28 4.21 -8.06
C THR A 63 -10.76 3.81 -8.10
N TYR A 64 -11.64 4.76 -8.46
CA TYR A 64 -13.08 4.49 -8.49
C TYR A 64 -13.41 3.46 -9.58
N GLY A 65 -14.22 2.46 -9.22
CA GLY A 65 -14.58 1.34 -10.11
C GLY A 65 -13.44 0.36 -10.37
N GLY A 66 -12.30 0.51 -9.69
CA GLY A 66 -11.18 -0.43 -9.74
C GLY A 66 -11.11 -1.37 -8.54
N PRO A 67 -10.22 -2.36 -8.60
CA PRO A 67 -9.92 -3.25 -7.48
C PRO A 67 -9.34 -2.49 -6.27
N ILE A 68 -9.59 -3.00 -5.06
CA ILE A 68 -9.21 -2.38 -3.79
C ILE A 68 -8.32 -3.34 -3.01
N LEU A 69 -7.05 -2.98 -2.84
CA LEU A 69 -6.05 -3.81 -2.15
C LEU A 69 -5.88 -5.21 -2.79
N GLU A 70 -5.95 -5.27 -4.11
CA GLU A 70 -5.79 -6.48 -4.92
C GLU A 70 -4.77 -6.24 -6.03
N VAL A 71 -4.13 -7.32 -6.50
CA VAL A 71 -3.03 -7.26 -7.47
C VAL A 71 -3.49 -6.64 -8.79
N GLU A 72 -4.73 -6.88 -9.17
CA GLU A 72 -5.41 -6.37 -10.35
C GLU A 72 -5.40 -4.83 -10.44
N PHE A 73 -5.12 -4.12 -9.34
CA PHE A 73 -4.91 -2.67 -9.37
C PHE A 73 -3.80 -2.28 -10.35
N GLU A 74 -2.83 -3.16 -10.58
CA GLU A 74 -1.76 -2.94 -11.56
C GLU A 74 -2.25 -2.74 -13.00
N LEU A 75 -3.42 -3.28 -13.33
CA LEU A 75 -4.02 -3.19 -14.66
C LEU A 75 -4.74 -1.86 -14.90
N THR A 76 -4.83 -1.01 -13.87
CA THR A 76 -5.54 0.27 -13.96
C THR A 76 -4.67 1.36 -14.56
N THR A 77 -5.32 2.33 -15.23
CA THR A 77 -4.66 3.57 -15.67
C THR A 77 -4.11 4.38 -14.49
N ALA A 78 -4.71 4.24 -13.31
CA ALA A 78 -4.25 4.87 -12.08
C ALA A 78 -2.89 4.33 -11.64
N PHE A 79 -2.71 3.00 -11.59
CA PHE A 79 -1.42 2.40 -11.29
C PHE A 79 -0.37 2.77 -12.32
N TYR A 80 -0.69 2.71 -13.61
CA TYR A 80 0.22 3.14 -14.68
C TYR A 80 0.65 4.60 -14.48
N TRP A 81 -0.27 5.51 -14.18
CA TRP A 81 0.06 6.90 -13.90
C TRP A 81 0.99 7.03 -12.67
N MET A 82 0.70 6.31 -11.58
CA MET A 82 1.50 6.34 -10.36
C MET A 82 2.92 5.82 -10.59
N GLN A 83 3.10 4.74 -11.34
CA GLN A 83 4.43 4.23 -11.73
C GLN A 83 5.31 5.28 -12.42
N ASN A 84 4.70 6.20 -13.18
CA ASN A 84 5.43 7.24 -13.90
C ASN A 84 5.56 8.57 -13.13
N ARG A 85 4.67 8.85 -12.17
CA ARG A 85 4.51 10.20 -11.60
C ARG A 85 4.56 10.26 -10.07
N ALA A 86 4.41 9.14 -9.36
CA ALA A 86 4.40 9.13 -7.89
C ALA A 86 5.73 9.62 -7.30
N ASN A 87 6.85 9.31 -7.97
CA ASN A 87 8.18 9.75 -7.57
C ASN A 87 8.33 11.28 -7.59
N ASP A 88 7.62 12.00 -8.47
CA ASP A 88 7.60 13.48 -8.50
C ASP A 88 7.04 14.08 -7.20
N PHE A 89 6.34 13.26 -6.40
CA PHE A 89 5.78 13.61 -5.10
C PHE A 89 6.48 12.90 -3.94
N GLY A 90 7.61 12.25 -4.17
CA GLY A 90 8.38 11.50 -3.17
C GLY A 90 7.79 10.16 -2.78
N PHE A 91 6.81 9.63 -3.53
CA PHE A 91 6.20 8.32 -3.26
C PHE A 91 6.81 7.23 -4.15
N TYR A 92 7.09 6.08 -3.54
CA TYR A 92 7.65 4.91 -4.20
C TYR A 92 6.82 3.66 -3.89
N LEU A 93 6.75 2.75 -4.85
CA LEU A 93 6.17 1.43 -4.66
C LEU A 93 7.12 0.61 -3.76
N SER A 94 6.74 0.36 -2.51
CA SER A 94 7.64 -0.30 -1.55
C SER A 94 7.80 -1.79 -1.79
N TYR A 95 6.74 -2.45 -2.26
CA TYR A 95 6.68 -3.90 -2.42
C TYR A 95 6.41 -4.29 -3.87
N PRO A 96 7.33 -4.04 -4.82
CA PRO A 96 7.23 -4.58 -6.17
C PRO A 96 7.34 -6.11 -6.17
N ALA A 97 6.96 -6.74 -7.30
CA ALA A 97 7.14 -8.17 -7.50
C ALA A 97 8.61 -8.57 -7.30
N GLY A 98 8.85 -9.58 -6.46
CA GLY A 98 10.21 -10.07 -6.15
C GLY A 98 11.04 -9.14 -5.27
N ASN A 99 10.42 -8.22 -4.52
CA ASN A 99 11.14 -7.38 -3.57
C ASN A 99 11.96 -8.20 -2.56
N SER A 100 13.09 -7.65 -2.11
CA SER A 100 14.03 -8.32 -1.20
C SER A 100 13.56 -8.37 0.26
N LEU A 101 12.46 -7.71 0.59
CA LEU A 101 11.91 -7.64 1.95
C LEU A 101 11.06 -8.87 2.29
N GLY A 102 10.70 -9.68 1.29
CA GLY A 102 9.91 -10.91 1.47
C GLY A 102 8.41 -10.67 1.61
N TYR A 103 7.94 -9.43 1.41
CA TYR A 103 6.52 -9.12 1.33
C TYR A 103 5.94 -9.55 -0.01
N GLN A 104 4.66 -9.89 -0.03
CA GLN A 104 3.93 -10.08 -1.29
C GLN A 104 3.93 -8.79 -2.12
N TYR A 105 3.69 -8.94 -3.42
CA TYR A 105 3.55 -7.80 -4.31
C TYR A 105 2.28 -7.01 -3.96
N GLU A 106 2.44 -5.70 -3.73
CA GLU A 106 1.35 -4.81 -3.33
C GLU A 106 1.31 -3.56 -4.23
N PRO A 107 0.71 -3.62 -5.43
CA PRO A 107 0.66 -2.48 -6.36
C PRO A 107 -0.04 -1.23 -5.80
N TRP A 108 -0.86 -1.41 -4.75
CA TRP A 108 -1.57 -0.33 -4.08
C TRP A 108 -0.74 0.38 -3.00
N HIS A 109 0.39 -0.17 -2.53
CA HIS A 109 1.13 0.33 -1.36
C HIS A 109 2.28 1.25 -1.76
N TRP A 110 2.18 2.53 -1.38
CA TRP A 110 3.15 3.56 -1.73
C TRP A 110 3.66 4.27 -0.49
N CYS A 111 4.97 4.40 -0.36
CA CYS A 111 5.61 5.00 0.80
C CYS A 111 6.36 6.28 0.43
N TYR A 112 6.13 7.33 1.21
CA TYR A 112 6.85 8.58 1.07
C TYR A 112 8.27 8.45 1.61
N ARG A 113 9.24 8.88 0.81
CA ARG A 113 10.65 9.02 1.20
C ARG A 113 11.12 10.40 0.76
N GLU A 114 11.80 11.12 1.65
CA GLU A 114 12.46 12.36 1.27
C GLU A 114 13.47 12.05 0.16
N THR A 115 13.31 12.71 -0.98
CA THR A 115 14.31 12.68 -2.03
C THR A 115 15.52 13.44 -1.51
N ILE A 116 16.63 12.74 -1.26
CA ILE A 116 17.89 13.41 -0.93
C ILE A 116 18.31 14.15 -2.21
N ALA A 117 18.31 15.48 -2.15
CA ALA A 117 18.76 16.37 -3.21
C ALA A 117 20.26 16.24 -3.48
#